data_AF-A0A423JXE4-F1
#
_entry.id   AF-A0A423JXE4-F1
#
_cell.length_a   1.000
_cell.length_b   1.000
_cell.length_c   1.000
_cell.angle_alpha   90.00
_cell.angle_beta   90.00
_cell.angle_gamma   90.00
#
_symmetry.space_group_name_H-M   'P 1'
#
loop_
_entity.id
_entity.type
_entity.pdbx_description
1 polymer ?
#
loop_
_entity_poly.entity_id
_entity_poly.type
_entity_poly.pdbx_seq_one_letter_code
_entity_poly.pdbx_strand_id
1 'polypeptide(L)' 'MNHVTNDLPEAIRRQAERILRDIENAGSMIVAVKSGAKANGFVLGVMCSGGLPLEQCDLLSAHFDKVTEMKLRQLALGI' A
#
# COMPACT_ATOMS: atom_id res chain seq x y z
N MET A 1 10.88 -8.51 5.84
CA MET A 1 9.96 -9.17 4.87
C MET A 1 8.56 -9.04 5.45
N ASN A 2 7.68 -8.26 4.82
CA ASN A 2 6.34 -8.00 5.36
C ASN A 2 5.43 -9.19 5.03
N HIS A 3 4.96 -9.88 6.08
CA HIS A 3 4.16 -11.10 5.95
C HIS A 3 2.84 -10.91 5.17
N VAL A 4 2.30 -9.68 5.14
CA VAL A 4 0.98 -9.37 4.53
C VAL A 4 0.96 -9.61 3.01
N THR A 5 2.09 -9.48 2.31
CA THR A 5 2.12 -9.65 0.85
C THR A 5 2.53 -11.05 0.40
N ASN A 6 3.02 -11.91 1.30
CA ASN A 6 3.61 -13.20 0.93
C ASN A 6 2.56 -14.22 0.45
N ASP A 7 1.35 -14.15 0.99
CA ASP A 7 0.26 -15.09 0.68
C ASP A 7 -0.67 -14.58 -0.43
N LEU A 8 -0.31 -13.45 -1.07
CA LEU A 8 -1.09 -12.87 -2.16
C LEU A 8 -0.80 -13.59 -3.49
N PRO A 9 -1.80 -13.71 -4.39
CA PRO A 9 -1.58 -14.14 -5.76
C PRO A 9 -0.50 -13.28 -6.45
N GLU A 10 0.37 -13.92 -7.23
CA GLU A 10 1.60 -13.30 -7.76
C GLU A 10 1.37 -11.94 -8.45
N ALA A 11 0.31 -11.81 -9.25
CA ALA A 11 -0.01 -10.56 -9.94
C ALA A 11 -0.36 -9.43 -8.96
N ILE A 12 -1.13 -9.75 -7.92
CA ILE A 12 -1.54 -8.81 -6.87
C ILE A 12 -0.32 -8.45 -6.01
N ARG A 13 0.47 -9.46 -5.62
CA ARG A 13 1.71 -9.29 -4.85
C ARG A 13 2.66 -8.32 -5.53
N ARG A 14 2.96 -8.51 -6.82
CA ARG A 14 3.88 -7.62 -7.57
C ARG A 14 3.38 -6.18 -7.63
N GLN A 15 2.09 -5.98 -7.85
CA GLN A 15 1.51 -4.63 -7.87
C GLN A 15 1.55 -4.00 -6.48
N ALA A 16 1.23 -4.77 -5.44
CA ALA A 16 1.29 -4.31 -4.06
C ALA A 16 2.71 -3.89 -3.67
N GLU A 17 3.72 -4.73 -3.95
CA GLU A 17 5.13 -4.43 -3.70
C GLU A 17 5.61 -3.18 -4.45
N ARG A 18 5.15 -2.98 -5.69
CA ARG A 18 5.47 -1.77 -6.45
C ARG A 18 4.89 -0.53 -5.78
N ILE A 19 3.63 -0.57 -5.35
CA ILE A 19 2.98 0.55 -4.68
C ILE A 19 3.65 0.84 -3.33
N LEU A 20 4.02 -0.19 -2.57
CA LEU A 20 4.78 -0.04 -1.31
C LEU A 20 6.10 0.70 -1.55
N ARG A 21 6.87 0.29 -2.58
CA ARG A 21 8.11 0.99 -2.96
C ARG A 21 7.85 2.43 -3.40
N ASP A 22 6.75 2.70 -4.11
CA ASP A 22 6.37 4.07 -4.52
C ASP A 22 6.08 4.95 -3.28
N ILE A 23 5.52 4.38 -2.20
CA ILE A 23 5.27 5.08 -0.94
C ILE A 23 6.59 5.29 -0.18
N GLU A 24 7.36 4.23 0.05
CA GLU A 24 8.62 4.27 0.82
C GLU A 24 9.64 5.28 0.25
N ASN A 25 9.70 5.37 -1.08
CA ASN A 25 10.62 6.27 -1.79
C ASN A 25 10.07 7.68 -2.02
N ALA A 26 8.88 8.00 -1.52
CA ALA A 26 8.29 9.33 -1.73
C ALA A 26 9.16 10.44 -1.12
N GLY A 27 9.63 11.37 -1.96
CA GLY A 27 10.48 12.49 -1.52
C GLY A 27 9.72 13.71 -0.99
N SER A 28 8.39 13.69 -0.98
CA SER A 28 7.57 14.79 -0.49
C SER A 28 6.21 14.30 -0.01
N MET A 29 5.54 15.11 0.83
CA MET A 29 4.21 14.76 1.36
C MET A 29 3.20 14.51 0.24
N ILE A 30 3.21 15.36 -0.80
CA ILE A 30 2.29 15.24 -1.94
C ILE A 30 2.48 13.89 -2.65
N VAL A 31 3.74 13.48 -2.87
CA VAL A 31 4.02 12.19 -3.52
C VAL A 31 3.58 11.03 -2.62
N ALA A 32 3.84 11.09 -1.32
CA ALA A 32 3.43 10.06 -0.37
C ALA A 32 1.91 9.89 -0.33
N VAL A 33 1.14 10.99 -0.24
CA VAL A 33 -0.33 10.96 -0.27
C VAL A 33 -0.85 10.40 -1.60
N LYS A 34 -0.26 10.82 -2.74
CA LYS A 34 -0.65 10.31 -4.06
C LYS A 34 -0.45 8.80 -4.18
N SER A 35 0.69 8.30 -3.69
CA SER A 35 0.97 6.86 -3.66
C SER A 35 0.02 6.11 -2.72
N GLY A 36 -0.32 6.67 -1.55
CA GLY A 36 -1.33 6.12 -0.65
C GLY A 36 -2.72 6.04 -1.28
N ALA A 37 -3.16 7.09 -1.99
CA ALA A 37 -4.43 7.07 -2.71
C ALA A 37 -4.46 6.00 -3.82
N LYS A 38 -3.35 5.82 -4.54
CA LYS A 38 -3.19 4.73 -5.53
C LYS A 38 -3.29 3.35 -4.86
N ALA A 39 -2.75 3.20 -3.66
CA ALA A 39 -2.84 1.98 -2.87
C ALA A 39 -4.29 1.65 -2.49
N ASN A 40 -5.04 2.64 -1.98
CA ASN A 40 -6.45 2.48 -1.67
C ASN A 40 -7.27 2.09 -2.91
N GLY A 41 -7.07 2.78 -4.04
CA GLY A 41 -7.74 2.44 -5.30
C GLY A 41 -7.39 1.03 -5.81
N PHE A 42 -6.16 0.58 -5.60
CA PHE A 42 -5.75 -0.79 -5.93
C PHE A 42 -6.47 -1.82 -5.06
N VAL A 43 -6.53 -1.64 -3.75
CA VAL A 43 -7.24 -2.57 -2.84
C VAL A 43 -8.73 -2.62 -3.19
N LEU A 44 -9.36 -1.47 -3.43
CA LEU A 44 -10.76 -1.40 -3.84
C LEU A 44 -11.00 -2.16 -5.15
N GLY A 45 -10.12 -1.99 -6.15
CA GLY A 45 -10.21 -2.72 -7.42
C GLY A 45 -10.07 -4.25 -7.26
N VAL A 46 -9.12 -4.69 -6.42
CA VAL A 46 -8.94 -6.11 -6.08
C VAL A 46 -10.19 -6.66 -5.38
N MET A 47 -10.76 -5.91 -4.44
CA MET A 47 -11.99 -6.28 -3.75
C MET A 47 -13.17 -6.42 -4.72
N CYS A 48 -13.42 -5.41 -5.55
CA CYS A 48 -14.54 -5.40 -6.51
C CYS A 48 -14.43 -6.49 -7.58
N SER A 49 -13.21 -6.90 -7.93
CA SER A 49 -12.97 -7.99 -8.89
C SER A 49 -13.04 -9.39 -8.27
N GLY A 50 -13.21 -9.49 -6.94
CA GLY A 50 -13.14 -10.77 -6.22
C GLY A 50 -11.74 -11.39 -6.24
N GLY A 51 -10.69 -10.58 -6.43
CA GLY A 51 -9.31 -11.07 -6.53
C GLY A 51 -8.71 -11.57 -5.22
N LEU A 52 -9.29 -11.17 -4.08
CA LEU A 52 -8.94 -11.61 -2.73
C LEU A 52 -10.19 -11.71 -1.84
N PRO A 53 -10.16 -12.52 -0.77
CA PRO A 53 -11.14 -12.45 0.32
C PRO A 53 -11.15 -11.07 0.98
N LEU A 54 -12.33 -10.64 1.47
CA LEU A 54 -12.51 -9.33 2.13
C LEU A 54 -11.50 -9.10 3.26
N GLU A 55 -11.29 -10.10 4.12
CA GLU A 55 -10.33 -10.03 5.22
C GLU A 55 -8.89 -9.76 4.73
N GLN A 56 -8.48 -10.35 3.61
CA GLN A 56 -7.16 -10.08 3.03
C GLN A 56 -7.07 -8.68 2.42
N CYS A 57 -8.16 -8.18 1.83
CA CYS A 57 -8.23 -6.79 1.37
C CYS A 57 -8.10 -5.81 2.54
N ASP A 58 -8.75 -6.07 3.68
CA ASP A 58 -8.69 -5.22 4.86
C ASP A 58 -7.27 -5.21 5.45
N LEU A 59 -6.62 -6.37 5.55
CA LEU A 59 -5.22 -6.47 5.98
C LEU A 59 -4.27 -5.71 5.05
N LEU A 60 -4.48 -5.82 3.73
CA LEU A 60 -3.68 -5.13 2.74
C LEU A 60 -3.89 -3.61 2.79
N SER A 61 -5.14 -3.16 2.98
CA SER A 61 -5.47 -1.74 3.17
C SER A 61 -4.78 -1.18 4.40
N ALA A 62 -4.94 -1.83 5.56
CA ALA A 62 -4.31 -1.42 6.81
C ALA A 62 -2.77 -1.38 6.70
N HIS A 63 -2.18 -2.29 5.93
CA HIS A 63 -0.75 -2.27 5.67
C HIS A 63 -0.33 -1.03 4.87
N PHE A 64 -1.05 -0.70 3.79
CA PHE A 64 -0.77 0.51 3.00
C PHE A 64 -0.95 1.79 3.81
N ASP A 65 -2.00 1.86 4.63
CA ASP A 65 -2.27 3.02 5.49
C ASP A 65 -1.12 3.24 6.48
N LYS A 66 -0.67 2.16 7.12
CA LYS A 66 0.46 2.21 8.05
C LYS A 66 1.75 2.69 7.38
N VAL A 67 2.09 2.15 6.21
CA VAL A 67 3.31 2.54 5.49
C VAL A 67 3.23 3.99 5.00
N THR A 68 2.05 4.42 4.53
CA THR A 68 1.80 5.81 4.13
C THR A 68 1.94 6.76 5.31
N GLU A 69 1.33 6.44 6.45
CA GLU A 69 1.41 7.23 7.68
C GLU A 69 2.86 7.34 8.17
N MET A 70 3.59 6.22 8.22
CA MET A 70 5.01 6.22 8.60
C MET A 70 5.82 7.14 7.70
N LYS A 71 5.60 7.09 6.38
CA LYS A 71 6.32 7.95 5.45
C LYS A 71 5.97 9.43 5.61
N LEU A 72 4.69 9.75 5.81
CA LEU A 72 4.26 11.12 6.06
C LEU A 72 4.85 11.68 7.34
N ARG A 73 4.93 10.88 8.41
CA ARG A 73 5.60 11.26 9.66
C ARG A 73 7.08 11.52 9.45
N GLN A 74 7.78 10.66 8.71
CA GLN A 74 9.19 10.87 8.34
C GLN A 74 9.39 12.21 7.62
N LEU A 75 8.59 12.46 6.57
CA LEU A 75 8.65 13.70 5.79
C LEU A 75 8.28 14.94 6.61
N ALA A 76 7.34 14.84 7.55
CA ALA A 76 6.95 15.92 8.44
C ALA A 76 8.06 16.26 9.46
N LEU A 77 8.82 15.27 9.88
CA LEU A 77 9.93 15.41 10.82
C LEU A 77 11.27 15.71 10.11
N GLY A 78 11.32 15.62 8.78
CA GLY A 78 12.53 15.86 7.98
C GLY A 78 13.60 14.77 8.11
N ILE A 79 13.19 13.53 8.40
CA ILE A 79 14.05 12.33 8.59
C ILE A 79 13.83 11.30 7.48
#